data_AF-A0A2V9BI40-F1
#
_entry.id   AF-A0A2V9BI40-F1
#
_cell.length_a   1.000
_cell.length_b   1.000
_cell.length_c   1.000
_cell.angle_alpha   90.00
_cell.angle_beta   90.00
_cell.angle_gamma   90.00
#
_symmetry.space_group_name_H-M   'P 1'
#
loop_
_entity.id
_entity.type
_entity.pdbx_description
1 polymer ?
#
loop_
_entity_poly.entity_id
_entity_poly.type
_entity_poly.pdbx_seq_one_letter_code
_entity_poly.pdbx_strand_id
1 'polypeptide(L)'
;MPLGQLRNRTNLLKGYFAAGKDFPIGFGETLARGALKLPCTMIGPRYVSRMEEAGEYQQVYFCGIRRPLFWPRKLGTFDLYKAATDCLHAKDWHHYEVPETRVQPGDVVLDCGAAEGLFALSVLDRAGQVAIFEPSPNF
;
A
#
# COMPACT_ATOMS: atom_id res chain seq x y z
N MET A 1 -20.67 4.98 4.62
CA MET A 1 -20.15 3.74 4.00
C MET A 1 -21.24 3.14 3.13
N PRO A 2 -20.97 2.77 1.87
CA PRO A 2 -21.95 2.11 1.02
C PRO A 2 -22.33 0.71 1.56
N LEU A 3 -23.58 0.30 1.42
CA LEU A 3 -24.11 -1.00 1.88
C LEU A 3 -23.27 -2.22 1.41
N GLY A 4 -22.69 -2.16 0.21
CA GLY A 4 -21.83 -3.23 -0.33
C GLY A 4 -20.53 -3.43 0.45
N GLN A 5 -19.90 -2.36 0.97
CA GLN A 5 -18.66 -2.46 1.75
C GLN A 5 -18.90 -3.06 3.15
N LEU A 6 -20.07 -2.83 3.74
CA LEU A 6 -20.50 -3.46 5.00
C LEU A 6 -20.70 -4.97 4.82
N ARG A 7 -21.24 -5.40 3.67
CA ARG A 7 -21.39 -6.82 3.32
C ARG A 7 -20.05 -7.55 3.22
N ASN A 8 -19.03 -6.92 2.63
CA ASN A 8 -17.70 -7.52 2.48
C ASN A 8 -16.97 -7.67 3.83
N ARG A 9 -17.10 -6.69 4.73
CA ARG A 9 -16.52 -6.78 6.09
C ARG A 9 -17.16 -7.87 6.93
N THR A 10 -18.48 -7.98 6.90
CA THR A 10 -19.20 -9.03 7.63
C THR A 10 -18.95 -10.43 7.07
N ASN A 11 -18.60 -10.55 5.78
CA ASN A 11 -18.18 -11.82 5.20
C ASN A 11 -16.84 -12.34 5.77
N LEU A 12 -15.92 -11.47 6.19
CA LEU A 12 -14.70 -11.91 6.89
C LEU A 12 -15.05 -12.59 8.23
N LEU A 13 -16.03 -12.03 8.96
CA LEU A 13 -16.52 -12.64 10.20
C LEU A 13 -17.22 -13.98 9.92
N LYS A 14 -18.03 -14.06 8.86
CA LYS A 14 -18.64 -15.34 8.45
C LYS A 14 -17.58 -16.39 8.09
N GLY A 15 -16.54 -16.00 7.36
CA GLY A 15 -15.42 -16.87 7.02
C GLY A 15 -14.67 -17.38 8.25
N TYR A 16 -14.53 -16.53 9.28
CA TYR A 16 -13.91 -16.93 10.55
C TYR A 16 -14.67 -18.05 11.27
N PHE A 17 -16.02 -18.04 11.22
CA PHE A 17 -16.87 -19.05 11.86
C PHE A 17 -17.24 -20.22 10.94
N ALA A 18 -16.65 -20.31 9.74
CA ALA A 18 -16.93 -21.41 8.84
C ALA A 18 -16.40 -22.74 9.39
N ALA A 19 -17.15 -23.83 9.21
CA ALA A 19 -16.84 -25.15 9.74
C ALA A 19 -15.49 -25.74 9.26
N GLY A 20 -14.94 -25.22 8.16
CA GLY A 20 -13.65 -25.61 7.58
C GLY A 20 -12.54 -24.57 7.76
N LYS A 21 -12.61 -23.72 8.79
CA LYS A 21 -11.51 -22.78 9.08
C LYS A 21 -10.21 -23.54 9.32
N ASP A 22 -9.24 -23.31 8.44
CA ASP A 22 -7.88 -23.83 8.55
C ASP A 22 -6.84 -22.71 8.32
N PHE A 23 -6.90 -21.69 9.18
CA PHE A 23 -5.88 -20.64 9.20
C PHE A 23 -5.60 -20.19 10.63
N PRO A 24 -4.33 -19.87 10.97
CA PRO A 24 -3.88 -19.65 12.34
C PRO A 24 -4.29 -18.29 12.94
N ILE A 25 -5.15 -17.52 12.26
CA ILE A 25 -5.52 -16.16 12.67
C ILE A 25 -6.59 -16.21 13.77
N GLY A 26 -6.39 -15.49 14.87
CA GLY A 26 -7.34 -15.38 15.98
C GLY A 26 -8.54 -14.46 15.69
N PHE A 27 -9.59 -14.58 16.49
CA PHE A 27 -10.81 -13.78 16.32
C PHE A 27 -10.54 -12.28 16.49
N GLY A 28 -9.79 -11.92 17.54
CA GLY A 28 -9.43 -10.53 17.82
C GLY A 28 -8.65 -9.89 16.67
N GLU A 29 -7.75 -10.65 16.03
CA GLU A 29 -6.99 -10.17 14.88
C GLU A 29 -7.87 -10.03 13.63
N THR A 30 -8.76 -10.99 13.38
CA THR A 30 -9.73 -10.92 12.27
C THR A 30 -10.65 -9.71 12.42
N LEU A 31 -11.07 -9.41 13.66
CA LEU A 31 -11.86 -8.24 13.97
C LEU A 31 -11.05 -6.94 13.77
N ALA A 32 -9.88 -6.83 14.39
CA ALA A 32 -9.09 -5.60 14.41
C ALA A 32 -8.41 -5.27 13.06
N ARG A 33 -7.82 -6.27 12.39
CA ARG A 33 -7.09 -6.10 11.12
C ARG A 33 -7.93 -6.36 9.88
N GLY A 34 -9.09 -6.99 10.02
CA GLY A 34 -10.04 -7.22 8.95
C GLY A 34 -11.25 -6.30 9.05
N ALA A 35 -12.24 -6.71 9.83
CA ALA A 35 -13.56 -6.06 9.85
C ALA A 35 -13.52 -4.58 10.28
N LEU A 36 -12.68 -4.22 11.27
CA LEU A 36 -12.56 -2.87 11.80
C LEU A 36 -11.42 -2.04 11.18
N LYS A 37 -10.63 -2.62 10.27
CA LYS A 37 -9.55 -1.89 9.58
C LYS A 37 -10.11 -0.65 8.91
N LEU A 38 -9.45 0.49 8.99
CA LEU A 38 -9.89 1.69 8.26
C LEU A 38 -9.75 1.46 6.73
N PRO A 39 -10.66 1.98 5.90
CA PRO A 39 -10.49 1.91 4.45
C PRO A 39 -9.26 2.72 4.00
N CYS A 40 -8.64 2.32 2.88
CA CYS A 40 -7.47 3.01 2.32
C CYS A 40 -7.75 4.50 2.04
N THR A 41 -8.98 4.86 1.67
CA THR A 41 -9.42 6.25 1.48
C THR A 41 -9.40 7.11 2.75
N MET A 42 -9.25 6.51 3.93
CA MET A 42 -9.03 7.23 5.19
C MET A 42 -7.57 7.19 5.68
N ILE A 43 -6.78 6.22 5.20
CA ILE A 43 -5.38 6.01 5.58
C ILE A 43 -4.46 6.72 4.60
N GLY A 44 -4.52 6.34 3.32
CA GLY A 44 -3.67 6.81 2.23
C GLY A 44 -3.52 8.33 2.11
N PRO A 45 -4.61 9.13 2.19
CA PRO A 45 -4.49 10.59 2.10
C PRO A 45 -3.58 11.22 3.14
N ARG A 46 -3.38 10.57 4.30
CA ARG A 46 -2.52 11.10 5.39
C ARG A 46 -1.04 11.08 5.02
N TYR A 47 -0.65 10.29 4.03
CA TYR A 47 0.72 10.22 3.53
C TYR A 47 0.96 11.17 2.35
N VAL A 48 -0.09 11.69 1.71
CA VAL A 48 0.03 12.62 0.59
C VAL A 48 0.16 14.03 1.13
N SER A 49 1.30 14.67 0.86
CA SER A 49 1.57 16.06 1.28
C SER A 49 1.01 17.09 0.32
N ARG A 50 1.18 16.87 -0.99
CA ARG A 50 0.61 17.71 -2.07
C ARG A 50 0.62 16.96 -3.39
N MET A 51 -0.18 17.46 -4.33
CA MET A 51 -0.26 16.98 -5.70
C MET A 51 -0.16 18.16 -6.66
N GLU A 52 0.66 18.03 -7.69
CA GLU A 52 0.89 19.06 -8.70
C GLU A 52 0.61 18.47 -10.10
N GLU A 53 0.03 19.28 -10.99
CA GLU A 53 -0.24 18.85 -12.36
C GLU A 53 1.04 18.84 -13.19
N ALA A 54 1.24 17.76 -13.98
CA ALA A 54 2.41 17.58 -14.83
C ALA A 54 2.01 16.88 -16.16
N GLY A 55 1.18 17.56 -16.96
CA GLY A 55 0.72 17.06 -18.25
C GLY A 55 -0.18 15.82 -18.11
N GLU A 56 0.25 14.70 -18.70
CA GLU A 56 -0.43 13.38 -18.62
C GLU A 56 -0.31 12.73 -17.22
N TYR A 57 0.57 13.26 -16.38
CA TYR A 57 0.83 12.78 -15.02
C TYR A 57 0.50 13.84 -13.97
N GLN A 58 0.43 13.39 -12.73
CA GLN A 58 0.46 14.22 -11.53
C GLN A 58 1.72 13.90 -10.75
N GLN A 59 2.39 14.91 -10.24
CA GLN A 59 3.46 14.73 -9.27
C GLN A 59 2.82 14.62 -7.88
N VAL A 60 2.94 13.45 -7.27
CA VAL A 60 2.43 13.19 -5.92
C VAL A 60 3.59 13.19 -4.95
N TYR A 61 3.57 14.11 -4.00
CA TYR A 61 4.59 14.23 -2.97
C TYR A 61 4.10 13.57 -1.69
N PHE A 62 4.90 12.66 -1.13
CA PHE A 62 4.55 11.95 0.10
C PHE A 62 5.33 12.50 1.31
N CYS A 63 4.73 12.43 2.49
CA CYS A 63 5.37 12.80 3.75
C CYS A 63 6.62 11.95 4.00
N GLY A 64 7.78 12.59 4.14
CA GLY A 64 9.04 11.90 4.40
C GLY A 64 9.73 11.29 3.18
N ILE A 65 9.17 11.44 1.97
CA ILE A 65 9.79 11.02 0.70
C ILE A 65 10.17 12.28 -0.09
N ARG A 66 11.45 12.40 -0.45
CA ARG A 66 11.99 13.64 -1.04
C ARG A 66 11.51 13.88 -2.47
N ARG A 67 11.38 12.82 -3.25
CA ARG A 67 11.06 12.86 -4.68
C ARG A 67 9.57 12.56 -4.91
N PRO A 68 8.94 13.19 -5.91
CA PRO A 68 7.55 12.88 -6.22
C PRO A 68 7.43 11.52 -6.92
N LEU A 69 6.27 10.89 -6.75
CA LEU A 69 5.80 9.84 -7.62
C LEU A 69 5.08 10.46 -8.82
N PHE A 70 5.39 10.01 -10.04
CA PHE A 70 4.66 10.42 -11.23
C PHE A 70 3.46 9.50 -11.44
N TRP A 71 2.28 10.00 -11.10
CA TRP A 71 1.04 9.25 -11.13
C TRP A 71 0.26 9.52 -12.43
N PRO A 72 -0.05 8.50 -13.25
CA PRO A 72 -0.84 8.71 -14.47
C PRO A 72 -2.22 9.26 -14.15
N ARG A 73 -2.65 10.35 -14.81
CA ARG A 73 -3.97 10.98 -14.55
C ARG A 73 -5.16 10.09 -14.88
N LYS A 74 -4.95 9.09 -15.75
CA LYS A 74 -5.95 8.08 -16.08
C LYS A 74 -6.27 7.14 -14.90
N LEU A 75 -5.38 7.03 -13.92
CA LEU A 75 -5.59 6.22 -12.72
C LEU A 75 -6.26 7.05 -11.64
N GLY A 76 -7.26 6.47 -10.97
CA GLY A 76 -8.05 7.17 -9.97
C GLY A 76 -7.26 7.44 -8.69
N THR A 77 -7.68 8.45 -7.93
CA THR A 77 -7.12 8.76 -6.60
C THR A 77 -7.33 7.61 -5.60
N PHE A 78 -8.33 6.75 -5.82
CA PHE A 78 -8.53 5.54 -5.02
C PHE A 78 -7.30 4.62 -5.07
N ASP A 79 -6.77 4.38 -6.27
CA ASP A 79 -5.62 3.48 -6.48
C ASP A 79 -4.36 4.10 -5.88
N LEU A 80 -4.18 5.41 -5.99
CA LEU A 80 -3.12 6.15 -5.31
C LEU A 80 -3.18 5.96 -3.79
N TYR A 81 -4.35 6.12 -3.18
CA TYR A 81 -4.53 5.95 -1.75
C TYR A 81 -4.38 4.50 -1.30
N LYS A 82 -4.73 3.55 -2.16
CA LYS A 82 -4.45 2.13 -1.94
C LYS A 82 -2.94 1.89 -1.92
N ALA A 83 -2.20 2.30 -2.95
CA ALA A 83 -0.74 2.16 -3.01
C ALA A 83 -0.06 2.81 -1.79
N ALA A 84 -0.47 4.03 -1.42
CA ALA A 84 0.03 4.72 -0.23
C ALA A 84 -0.25 3.97 1.07
N THR A 85 -1.44 3.37 1.20
CA THR A 85 -1.79 2.55 2.36
C THR A 85 -0.94 1.28 2.41
N ASP A 86 -0.86 0.56 1.30
CA ASP A 86 -0.14 -0.71 1.21
C ASP A 86 1.36 -0.52 1.48
N CYS A 87 1.99 0.49 0.86
CA CYS A 87 3.44 0.71 0.95
C CYS A 87 3.88 1.46 2.21
N LEU A 88 3.11 2.45 2.68
CA LEU A 88 3.59 3.41 3.70
C LEU A 88 2.97 3.22 5.08
N HIS A 89 1.88 2.45 5.20
CA HIS A 89 1.26 2.20 6.49
C HIS A 89 1.83 0.95 7.16
N ALA A 90 2.66 1.14 8.20
CA ALA A 90 3.35 0.06 8.89
C ALA A 90 2.47 -1.05 9.51
N LYS A 91 1.16 -0.84 9.64
CA LYS A 91 0.22 -1.87 10.12
C LYS A 91 -0.51 -2.61 9.00
N ASP A 92 -0.29 -2.18 7.75
CA ASP A 92 -0.81 -2.88 6.59
C ASP A 92 -0.05 -4.19 6.39
N TRP A 93 -0.77 -5.18 5.88
CA TRP A 93 -0.24 -6.52 5.62
C TRP A 93 0.62 -6.54 4.36
N HIS A 94 0.47 -5.54 3.49
CA HIS A 94 1.35 -5.31 2.34
C HIS A 94 2.58 -4.44 2.67
N HIS A 95 2.76 -4.01 3.92
CA HIS A 95 3.91 -3.19 4.26
C HIS A 95 5.18 -4.04 4.30
N TYR A 96 6.10 -3.76 3.38
CA TYR A 96 7.29 -4.59 3.19
C TYR A 96 8.40 -4.36 4.21
N GLU A 97 8.35 -3.28 4.99
CA GLU A 97 9.41 -2.94 5.95
C GLU A 97 9.01 -3.22 7.40
N VAL A 98 9.30 -4.44 7.82
CA VAL A 98 9.31 -4.81 9.24
C VAL A 98 10.75 -4.77 9.77
N PRO A 99 10.99 -4.87 11.10
CA PRO A 99 12.35 -4.84 11.64
C PRO A 99 13.34 -5.80 10.94
N GLU A 100 12.85 -6.96 10.50
CA GLU A 100 13.61 -8.01 9.85
C GLU A 100 13.93 -7.74 8.37
N THR A 101 13.14 -6.88 7.70
CA THR A 101 13.26 -6.59 6.25
C THR A 101 13.52 -5.11 5.97
N ARG A 102 13.83 -4.33 7.00
CA ARG A 102 14.07 -2.89 6.89
C ARG A 102 15.29 -2.62 6.03
N VAL A 103 15.10 -1.86 4.96
CA VAL A 103 16.18 -1.46 4.05
C VAL A 103 17.16 -0.54 4.79
N GLN A 104 18.44 -0.92 4.78
CA GLN A 104 19.54 -0.18 5.39
C GLN A 104 20.31 0.67 4.37
N PRO A 105 21.06 1.69 4.83
CA PRO A 105 21.95 2.45 3.97
C PRO A 105 22.93 1.55 3.21
N GLY A 106 22.94 1.67 1.88
CA GLY A 106 23.85 0.90 1.02
C GLY A 106 23.32 -0.45 0.54
N ASP A 107 22.15 -0.90 0.99
CA ASP A 107 21.52 -2.13 0.52
C ASP A 107 21.20 -2.08 -0.98
N VAL A 108 21.24 -3.24 -1.63
CA VAL A 108 20.70 -3.44 -2.98
C VAL A 108 19.29 -3.99 -2.86
N VAL A 109 18.31 -3.22 -3.33
CA VAL A 109 16.89 -3.57 -3.32
C VAL A 109 16.46 -4.05 -4.69
N LEU A 110 15.77 -5.19 -4.73
CA LEU A 110 15.05 -5.66 -5.92
C LEU A 110 13.54 -5.57 -5.64
N ASP A 111 12.86 -4.63 -6.30
CA ASP A 111 11.41 -4.44 -6.23
C ASP A 111 10.73 -5.23 -7.35
N CYS A 112 10.19 -6.41 -7.02
CA CYS A 112 9.55 -7.34 -7.95
C CYS A 112 8.02 -7.26 -7.86
N GLY A 113 7.37 -6.89 -8.97
CA GLY A 113 5.95 -6.54 -8.97
C GLY A 113 5.76 -5.12 -8.44
N ALA A 114 6.60 -4.20 -8.92
CA ALA A 114 6.70 -2.85 -8.40
C ALA A 114 5.42 -2.03 -8.58
N ALA A 115 4.53 -2.44 -9.48
CA ALA A 115 3.35 -1.68 -9.88
C ALA A 115 3.73 -0.21 -10.14
N GLU A 116 3.17 0.74 -9.38
CA GLU A 116 3.45 2.16 -9.57
C GLU A 116 4.81 2.61 -9.00
N GLY A 117 5.57 1.72 -8.35
CA GLY A 117 6.94 1.98 -7.87
C GLY A 117 7.03 2.77 -6.56
N LEU A 118 5.95 2.84 -5.78
CA LEU A 118 5.94 3.61 -4.53
C LEU A 118 6.88 3.03 -3.45
N PHE A 119 7.02 1.70 -3.39
CA PHE A 119 7.97 1.08 -2.47
C PHE A 119 9.42 1.41 -2.86
N ALA A 120 9.82 1.16 -4.11
CA ALA A 120 11.12 1.58 -4.63
C ALA A 120 11.41 3.07 -4.34
N LEU A 121 10.43 3.96 -4.56
CA LEU A 121 10.56 5.38 -4.28
C LEU A 121 10.78 5.68 -2.79
N SER A 122 10.08 4.99 -1.88
CA SER A 122 10.17 5.22 -0.44
C SER A 122 11.53 4.82 0.15
N VAL A 123 12.26 3.93 -0.52
CA VAL A 123 13.57 3.45 -0.08
C VAL A 123 14.73 4.07 -0.87
N LEU A 124 14.44 4.80 -1.96
CA LEU A 124 15.42 5.25 -2.94
C LEU A 124 16.57 6.08 -2.37
N ASP A 125 16.29 6.97 -1.41
CA ASP A 125 17.31 7.89 -0.88
C ASP A 125 18.25 7.22 0.15
N ARG A 126 17.93 6.00 0.61
CA ARG A 126 18.78 5.24 1.55
C ARG A 126 19.41 4.01 0.92
N ALA A 127 18.72 3.33 0.00
CA ALA A 127 19.27 2.17 -0.67
C ALA A 127 20.51 2.60 -1.49
N GLY A 128 21.53 1.73 -1.53
CA GLY A 128 22.69 1.95 -2.40
C GLY A 128 22.32 1.78 -3.87
N GLN A 129 21.41 0.84 -4.15
CA GLN A 129 20.87 0.57 -5.47
C GLN A 129 19.43 0.05 -5.36
N VAL A 130 18.58 0.44 -6.32
CA VAL A 130 17.23 -0.12 -6.49
C VAL A 130 17.08 -0.62 -7.92
N ALA A 131 16.81 -1.91 -8.08
CA ALA A 131 16.38 -2.52 -9.33
C ALA A 131 14.88 -2.74 -9.27
N ILE A 132 14.16 -2.33 -10.32
CA ILE A 132 12.70 -2.37 -10.37
C ILE A 132 12.29 -3.32 -11.51
N PHE A 133 11.39 -4.24 -11.21
CA PHE A 133 10.79 -5.16 -12.18
C PHE A 133 9.27 -5.15 -12.06
N GLU A 134 8.59 -4.85 -13.16
CA GLU A 134 7.15 -4.93 -13.28
C GLU A 134 6.78 -5.65 -14.59
N PRO A 135 6.18 -6.85 -14.52
CA PRO A 135 5.88 -7.63 -15.72
C PRO A 135 4.71 -7.06 -16.54
N SER A 136 3.83 -6.27 -15.95
CA SER A 136 2.67 -5.69 -16.63
C SER A 136 3.05 -4.39 -17.35
N PRO A 137 2.76 -4.25 -18.66
CA PRO A 137 3.01 -3.00 -19.40
C PRO A 137 2.02 -1.88 -19.04
N ASN A 138 1.08 -2.13 -18.12
CA ASN A 138 0.10 -1.12 -17.70
C ASN A 138 0.65 -0.14 -16.66
N PHE A 139 1.82 -0.45 -16.09
CA PHE A 139 2.51 0.31 -15.06
C PHE A 139 3.80 0.91 -15.61
#